data_AF-A0A2G8K1H4-F1
#
_entry.id   AF-A0A2G8K1H4-F1
#
_cell.length_a   1.000
_cell.length_b   1.000
_cell.length_c   1.000
_cell.angle_alpha   90.00
_cell.angle_beta   90.00
_cell.angle_gamma   90.00
#
_symmetry.space_group_name_H-M   'P 1'
#
loop_
_entity.id
_entity.type
_entity.pdbx_description
1 polymer ?
#
loop_
_entity_poly.entity_id
_entity_poly.type
_entity_poly.pdbx_seq_one_letter_code
_entity_poly.pdbx_strand_id
1 'polypeptide(L)'
;MKNPVCVQTKRSLEKPLTSLPTDALRKEAMKLAKVDPGEHSIKQAWQLLCVTVSSFLPQQNFFELFRMHLERCSTTKTEVGRYANTARECSTGQAECIRETHPSNLEILSIIQRHPYQHMLPLSIPVHLKNDSYQVVSFDGSSTVKEFLKTNDENSVYETAPRRGSLYSPMIPVEICDVISKWEQTAKESRSAKKEVNRMMRLTYCSRLYYPVSAASETEKERQLLAYQTMEDIVDGRFPVNRELALELAAVMAQAEYGDYQTGTNKAGKTGPSPNLRVAANKYYPKRYKPVSDDLLKRWPFFGAKLFSAKYKSEELTTVWLAVQDTGISFLDYKTLRVSRRVPLNTVVTFGGIKDDFMLVLRQQGEKDGDCKSEKIILIMTKPKILEIIGLIASYMHQEPVDRSRQTRAVKQGATRCPKYCHLKL
;
A
#
# COMPACT_ATOMS: atom_id res chain seq x y z
N MET A 1 58.36 -3.86 9.00
CA MET A 1 58.19 -5.13 9.74
C MET A 1 57.17 -5.98 9.01
N LYS A 2 57.49 -7.26 8.78
CA LYS A 2 56.77 -8.20 7.93
C LYS A 2 55.30 -8.35 8.37
N ASN A 3 54.37 -8.34 7.42
CA ASN A 3 52.96 -8.74 7.64
C ASN A 3 52.93 -10.13 8.30
N PRO A 4 52.32 -10.30 9.49
CA PRO A 4 52.12 -11.62 10.03
C PRO A 4 50.92 -12.23 9.28
N VAL A 5 51.22 -12.93 8.19
CA VAL A 5 50.34 -14.00 7.72
C VAL A 5 50.21 -14.95 8.91
N CYS A 6 48.98 -15.18 9.38
CA CYS A 6 48.72 -16.21 10.37
C CYS A 6 49.01 -17.56 9.70
N VAL A 7 50.26 -18.01 9.73
CA VAL A 7 50.66 -19.34 9.26
C VAL A 7 50.16 -20.34 10.30
N GLN A 8 48.88 -20.70 10.24
CA GLN A 8 48.39 -21.85 10.97
C GLN A 8 48.72 -23.10 10.17
N THR A 9 49.70 -23.86 10.65
CA THR A 9 49.96 -25.22 10.18
C THR A 9 48.71 -26.08 10.42
N LYS A 10 48.33 -26.91 9.43
CA LYS A 10 47.09 -27.74 9.41
C LYS A 10 46.77 -28.49 10.71
N ARG A 11 47.78 -28.87 11.51
CA ARG A 11 47.61 -29.57 12.79
C ARG A 11 47.08 -28.68 13.94
N SER A 12 47.22 -27.36 13.86
CA SER A 12 46.85 -26.46 14.96
C SER A 12 45.39 -26.00 14.91
N LEU A 13 44.69 -26.25 13.80
CA LEU A 13 43.31 -25.85 13.55
C LEU A 13 42.26 -26.84 14.07
N GLU A 14 42.59 -28.14 14.15
CA GLU A 14 41.62 -29.17 14.57
C GLU A 14 41.14 -28.96 16.01
N LYS A 15 42.02 -28.53 16.92
CA LYS A 15 41.67 -28.28 18.33
C LYS A 15 40.67 -27.13 18.52
N PRO A 16 40.88 -25.91 17.97
CA PRO A 16 39.92 -24.80 18.14
C PRO A 16 38.59 -25.00 17.38
N LEU A 17 38.58 -25.74 16.27
CA LEU A 17 37.35 -26.01 15.48
C LEU A 17 36.37 -26.97 16.18
N THR A 18 36.79 -27.66 17.24
CA THR A 18 35.89 -28.48 18.09
C THR A 18 34.80 -27.65 18.78
N SER A 19 35.00 -26.33 18.93
CA SER A 19 34.01 -25.40 19.49
C SER A 19 32.86 -25.05 18.54
N LEU A 20 32.95 -25.39 17.25
CA LEU A 20 31.87 -25.11 16.29
C LEU A 20 30.69 -26.08 16.48
N PRO A 21 29.44 -25.59 16.50
CA PRO A 21 28.26 -26.34 16.93
C PRO A 21 27.77 -27.40 15.94
N THR A 22 28.28 -27.44 14.70
CA THR A 22 27.78 -28.36 13.67
C THR A 22 28.91 -28.88 12.79
N ASP A 23 28.89 -30.18 12.48
CA ASP A 23 29.92 -30.82 11.65
C ASP A 23 29.99 -30.28 10.21
N ALA A 24 28.90 -29.70 9.71
CA ALA A 24 28.87 -28.99 8.43
C ALA A 24 29.77 -27.74 8.45
N LEU A 25 29.70 -26.93 9.52
CA LEU A 25 30.53 -25.75 9.71
C LEU A 25 32.01 -26.13 9.90
N ARG A 26 32.29 -27.22 10.62
CA ARG A 26 33.65 -27.76 10.79
C ARG A 26 34.26 -28.19 9.45
N LYS A 27 33.50 -28.91 8.62
CA LYS A 27 33.94 -29.33 7.28
C LYS A 27 34.23 -28.15 6.37
N GLU A 28 33.41 -27.11 6.41
CA GLU A 28 33.59 -25.92 5.57
C GLU A 28 34.76 -25.04 6.05
N ALA A 29 34.94 -24.88 7.37
CA ALA A 29 36.10 -24.22 7.95
C ALA A 29 37.42 -24.94 7.60
N MET A 30 37.42 -26.28 7.60
CA MET A 30 38.56 -27.10 7.17
C MET A 30 38.85 -27.01 5.67
N LYS A 31 37.86 -26.69 4.83
CA LYS A 31 38.08 -26.42 3.39
C LYS A 31 38.69 -25.04 3.18
N LEU A 32 38.16 -24.02 3.86
CA LEU A 32 38.66 -22.64 3.78
C LEU A 32 40.10 -22.53 4.28
N ALA A 33 40.46 -23.26 5.33
CA ALA A 33 41.82 -23.26 5.88
C ALA A 33 42.87 -23.98 5.02
N LYS A 34 42.47 -24.71 3.97
CA LYS A 34 43.37 -25.43 3.05
C LYS A 34 43.82 -24.60 1.85
N VAL A 35 43.16 -23.46 1.60
CA VAL A 35 43.47 -22.57 0.48
C VAL A 35 44.43 -21.49 0.98
N ASP A 36 45.54 -21.26 0.29
CA ASP A 36 46.40 -20.11 0.56
C ASP A 36 45.56 -18.85 0.37
N PRO A 37 45.26 -18.07 1.43
CA PRO A 37 44.29 -17.02 1.32
C PRO A 37 44.95 -15.87 0.58
N GLY A 38 44.70 -15.77 -0.73
CA GLY A 38 45.00 -14.56 -1.49
C GLY A 38 44.41 -13.34 -0.81
N GLU A 39 44.90 -12.14 -1.13
CA GLU A 39 44.49 -10.88 -0.47
C GLU A 39 42.96 -10.69 -0.43
N HIS A 40 42.25 -11.18 -1.46
CA HIS A 40 40.78 -11.23 -1.51
C HIS A 40 40.13 -12.12 -0.45
N SER A 41 40.71 -13.28 -0.13
CA SER A 41 40.21 -14.21 0.90
C SER A 41 40.39 -13.60 2.30
N ILE A 42 41.51 -12.91 2.54
CA ILE A 42 41.75 -12.19 3.79
C ILE A 42 40.72 -11.06 3.94
N LYS A 43 40.51 -10.26 2.89
CA LYS A 43 39.48 -9.20 2.88
C LYS A 43 38.08 -9.74 3.20
N GLN A 44 37.68 -10.85 2.57
CA GLN A 44 36.38 -11.49 2.82
C GLN A 44 36.25 -11.99 4.26
N ALA A 45 37.32 -12.54 4.84
CA ALA A 45 37.32 -12.98 6.24
C ALA A 45 37.10 -11.78 7.20
N TRP A 46 37.72 -10.64 6.92
CA TRP A 46 37.51 -9.42 7.71
C TRP A 46 36.11 -8.82 7.52
N GLN A 47 35.56 -8.84 6.30
CA GLN A 47 34.18 -8.44 6.04
C GLN A 47 33.18 -9.32 6.80
N LEU A 48 33.38 -10.63 6.78
CA LEU A 48 32.58 -11.57 7.56
C LEU A 48 32.71 -11.27 9.06
N LEU A 49 33.93 -11.01 9.53
CA LEU A 49 34.16 -10.68 10.93
C LEU A 49 33.40 -9.41 11.35
N CYS A 50 33.43 -8.35 10.55
CA CYS A 50 32.66 -7.13 10.80
C CYS A 50 31.16 -7.45 10.95
N VAL A 51 30.58 -8.23 10.04
CA VAL A 51 29.15 -8.62 10.10
C VAL A 51 28.87 -9.41 11.39
N THR A 52 29.73 -10.37 11.73
CA THR A 52 29.53 -11.21 12.93
C THR A 52 29.64 -10.42 14.23
N VAL A 53 30.60 -9.50 14.33
CA VAL A 53 30.80 -8.68 15.54
C VAL A 53 29.65 -7.71 15.75
N SER A 54 29.03 -7.20 14.68
CA SER A 54 27.80 -6.41 14.76
C SER A 54 26.54 -7.24 15.12
N SER A 55 26.67 -8.56 15.22
CA SER A 55 25.58 -9.48 15.56
C SER A 55 25.73 -10.07 16.95
N PHE A 56 26.91 -10.58 17.27
CA PHE A 56 27.21 -11.24 18.54
C PHE A 56 28.70 -11.13 18.86
N LEU A 57 29.00 -11.17 20.16
CA LEU A 57 30.37 -11.19 20.64
C LEU A 57 30.80 -12.61 21.03
N PRO A 58 32.11 -12.93 20.92
CA PRO A 58 32.61 -14.18 21.46
C PRO A 58 32.45 -14.25 22.98
N GLN A 59 32.43 -15.46 23.53
CA GLN A 59 32.30 -15.69 24.98
C GLN A 59 33.39 -14.95 25.79
N GLN A 60 33.07 -14.56 27.03
CA GLN A 60 33.91 -13.70 27.88
C GLN A 60 35.38 -14.14 27.96
N ASN A 61 35.63 -15.46 28.06
CA ASN A 61 36.99 -16.01 28.15
C ASN A 61 37.86 -15.77 26.90
N PHE A 62 37.24 -15.58 25.73
CA PHE A 62 37.92 -15.31 24.47
C PHE A 62 37.82 -13.84 24.04
N PHE A 63 36.87 -13.09 24.58
CA PHE A 63 36.61 -11.71 24.18
C PHE A 63 37.83 -10.79 24.33
N GLU A 64 38.61 -10.93 25.41
CA GLU A 64 39.79 -10.09 25.62
C GLU A 64 40.93 -10.40 24.63
N LEU A 65 41.14 -11.68 24.32
CA LEU A 65 42.09 -12.09 23.28
C LEU A 65 41.65 -11.57 21.90
N PHE A 66 40.35 -11.59 21.64
CA PHE A 66 39.76 -11.06 20.43
C PHE A 66 39.95 -9.54 20.33
N ARG A 67 39.69 -8.80 21.41
CA ARG A 67 39.89 -7.34 21.49
C ARG A 67 41.33 -6.94 21.20
N MET A 68 42.30 -7.60 21.84
CA MET A 68 43.73 -7.37 21.56
C MET A 68 44.11 -7.69 20.11
N HIS A 69 43.51 -8.72 19.51
CA HIS A 69 43.72 -9.04 18.10
C HIS A 69 43.20 -7.92 17.19
N LEU A 70 42.00 -7.41 17.45
CA LEU A 70 41.42 -6.28 16.71
C LEU A 70 42.29 -5.03 16.84
N GLU A 71 42.75 -4.69 18.05
CA GLU A 71 43.65 -3.55 18.29
C GLU A 71 44.96 -3.65 17.51
N ARG A 72 45.57 -4.84 17.49
CA ARG A 72 46.81 -5.09 16.75
C ARG A 72 46.63 -5.00 15.23
N CYS A 73 45.48 -5.42 14.72
CA CYS A 73 45.17 -5.42 13.29
C CYS A 73 44.56 -4.11 12.80
N SER A 74 44.09 -3.24 13.70
CA SER A 74 43.49 -1.95 13.37
C SER A 74 44.53 -0.99 12.78
N THR A 75 44.35 -0.60 11.51
CA THR A 75 45.17 0.43 10.88
C THR A 75 44.43 1.11 9.73
N THR A 76 44.55 2.43 9.63
CA THR A 76 43.95 3.23 8.54
C THR A 76 44.66 3.02 7.19
N LYS A 77 45.88 2.46 7.22
CA LYS A 77 46.80 2.37 6.08
C LYS A 77 46.46 1.27 5.07
N THR A 78 45.79 0.21 5.50
CA THR A 78 45.50 -0.98 4.65
C THR A 78 44.00 -1.23 4.63
N GLU A 79 43.42 -1.67 3.50
CA GLU A 79 41.98 -1.99 3.43
C GLU A 79 41.53 -2.99 4.50
N VAL A 80 42.35 -4.01 4.78
CA VAL A 80 42.09 -5.01 5.82
C VAL A 80 42.10 -4.39 7.22
N GLY A 81 43.09 -3.56 7.53
CA GLY A 81 43.16 -2.86 8.81
C GLY A 81 42.03 -1.87 9.05
N ARG A 82 41.41 -1.37 7.97
CA ARG A 82 40.21 -0.53 8.03
C ARG A 82 38.99 -1.33 8.50
N TYR A 83 38.81 -2.54 7.98
CA TYR A 83 37.78 -3.47 8.48
C TYR A 83 38.04 -3.88 9.95
N ALA A 84 39.30 -4.11 10.32
CA ALA A 84 39.66 -4.38 11.71
C ALA A 84 39.28 -3.23 12.66
N ASN A 85 39.44 -1.98 12.23
CA ASN A 85 39.01 -0.81 13.00
C ASN A 85 37.48 -0.75 13.15
N THR A 86 36.72 -0.98 12.08
CA THR A 86 35.25 -1.04 12.14
C THR A 86 34.75 -2.18 13.04
N ALA A 87 35.38 -3.36 12.98
CA ALA A 87 35.04 -4.48 13.87
C ALA A 87 35.31 -4.11 15.34
N ARG A 88 36.39 -3.38 15.62
CA ARG A 88 36.71 -2.87 16.96
C ARG A 88 35.62 -1.92 17.47
N GLU A 89 35.25 -0.93 16.67
CA GLU A 89 34.19 0.05 17.01
C GLU A 89 32.84 -0.64 17.25
N CYS A 90 32.48 -1.61 16.40
CA CYS A 90 31.27 -2.41 16.61
C CYS A 90 31.35 -3.23 17.90
N SER A 91 32.52 -3.80 18.23
CA SER A 91 32.67 -4.65 19.42
C SER A 91 32.47 -3.89 20.73
N THR A 92 32.80 -2.60 20.76
CA THR A 92 32.61 -1.76 21.94
C THR A 92 31.14 -1.41 22.17
N GLY A 93 30.38 -1.13 21.10
CA GLY A 93 28.93 -0.85 21.21
C GLY A 93 28.09 -2.10 21.48
N GLN A 94 28.54 -3.26 20.99
CA GLN A 94 27.80 -4.53 21.12
C GLN A 94 27.85 -5.13 22.53
N ALA A 95 28.76 -4.69 23.42
CA ALA A 95 28.92 -5.26 24.75
C ALA A 95 27.66 -5.14 25.63
N GLU A 96 26.81 -4.15 25.36
CA GLU A 96 25.55 -3.88 26.06
C GLU A 96 24.32 -4.32 25.25
N CYS A 97 24.51 -4.86 24.03
CA CYS A 97 23.47 -5.13 23.06
C CYS A 97 23.34 -6.64 22.76
N ILE A 98 22.13 -7.17 22.85
CA ILE A 98 21.81 -8.56 22.51
C ILE A 98 20.91 -8.56 21.28
N ARG A 99 21.48 -8.78 20.10
CA ARG A 99 20.72 -8.92 18.85
C ARG A 99 19.82 -10.17 18.93
N GLU A 100 18.54 -9.99 18.64
CA GLU A 100 17.56 -11.07 18.59
C GLU A 100 17.52 -11.78 17.23
N THR A 101 18.02 -11.12 16.18
CA THR A 101 17.90 -11.59 14.81
C THR A 101 19.23 -11.65 14.06
N HIS A 102 19.24 -12.39 12.96
CA HIS A 102 20.38 -12.43 12.06
C HIS A 102 20.51 -11.10 11.30
N PRO A 103 21.73 -10.73 10.85
CA PRO A 103 21.94 -9.57 10.01
C PRO A 103 21.06 -9.57 8.76
N SER A 104 20.45 -8.43 8.48
CA SER A 104 19.73 -8.16 7.24
C SER A 104 20.68 -8.14 6.03
N ASN A 105 20.11 -8.31 4.84
CA ASN A 105 20.84 -8.09 3.58
C ASN A 105 21.39 -6.67 3.50
N LEU A 106 20.69 -5.68 4.08
CA LEU A 106 21.19 -4.30 4.13
C LEU A 106 22.52 -4.23 4.91
N GLU A 107 22.60 -4.86 6.08
CA GLU A 107 23.81 -4.89 6.92
C GLU A 107 24.97 -5.55 6.18
N ILE A 108 24.72 -6.73 5.61
CA ILE A 108 25.71 -7.51 4.88
C ILE A 108 26.22 -6.73 3.66
N LEU A 109 25.32 -6.20 2.85
CA LEU A 109 25.71 -5.44 1.65
C LEU A 109 26.39 -4.12 2.02
N SER A 110 25.98 -3.46 3.10
CA SER A 110 26.64 -2.24 3.56
C SER A 110 28.11 -2.49 3.91
N ILE A 111 28.43 -3.59 4.60
CA ILE A 111 29.81 -3.92 4.98
C ILE A 111 30.63 -4.43 3.78
N ILE A 112 30.02 -5.20 2.88
CA ILE A 112 30.72 -5.76 1.71
C ILE A 112 30.99 -4.69 0.64
N GLN A 113 29.99 -3.84 0.37
CA GLN A 113 30.01 -2.91 -0.76
C GLN A 113 30.55 -1.52 -0.39
N ARG A 114 30.47 -1.09 0.88
CA ARG A 114 30.95 0.24 1.28
C ARG A 114 32.40 0.20 1.76
N HIS A 115 33.13 1.27 1.47
CA HIS A 115 34.46 1.45 2.04
C HIS A 115 34.36 1.98 3.48
N PRO A 116 35.08 1.39 4.46
CA PRO A 116 34.95 1.68 5.89
C PRO A 116 35.20 3.14 6.36
N TYR A 117 35.62 4.05 5.47
CA TYR A 117 35.94 5.46 5.80
C TYR A 117 35.18 6.47 4.95
N GLN A 118 34.21 6.03 4.14
CA GLN A 118 33.37 6.96 3.38
C GLN A 118 32.26 7.58 4.26
N HIS A 119 32.01 7.02 5.45
CA HIS A 119 30.91 7.41 6.33
C HIS A 119 31.33 7.31 7.81
N MET A 120 30.68 8.09 8.67
CA MET A 120 30.97 8.17 10.11
C MET A 120 30.68 6.86 10.85
N LEU A 121 29.71 6.07 10.36
CA LEU A 121 29.27 4.80 10.95
C LEU A 121 29.14 3.75 9.84
N PRO A 122 29.23 2.44 10.18
CA PRO A 122 29.32 1.36 9.19
C PRO A 122 28.05 1.14 8.37
N LEU A 123 26.89 1.48 8.93
CA LEU A 123 25.59 1.34 8.28
C LEU A 123 24.98 2.70 7.99
N SER A 124 24.20 2.76 6.92
CA SER A 124 23.45 3.96 6.55
C SER A 124 22.28 3.64 5.65
N ILE A 125 21.17 4.34 5.88
CA ILE A 125 19.89 4.12 5.19
C ILE A 125 19.20 5.48 4.93
N PRO A 126 18.60 5.70 3.75
CA PRO A 126 17.77 6.87 3.52
C PRO A 126 16.47 6.77 4.32
N VAL A 127 16.21 7.80 5.13
CA VAL A 127 14.94 8.02 5.83
C VAL A 127 14.18 9.12 5.10
N HIS A 128 12.99 8.79 4.61
CA HIS A 128 12.16 9.71 3.85
C HIS A 128 11.27 10.55 4.76
N LEU A 129 11.13 11.83 4.43
CA LEU A 129 10.13 12.72 4.99
C LEU A 129 8.84 12.64 4.17
N LYS A 130 7.75 13.22 4.70
CA LYS A 130 6.44 13.21 4.04
C LYS A 130 6.34 14.11 2.80
N ASN A 131 7.30 15.00 2.59
CA ASN A 131 7.44 15.84 1.41
C ASN A 131 8.30 15.17 0.30
N ASP A 132 8.45 13.85 0.33
CA ASP A 132 9.27 13.04 -0.59
C ASP A 132 10.79 13.30 -0.56
N SER A 133 11.28 14.25 0.23
CA SER A 133 12.71 14.40 0.51
C SER A 133 13.23 13.27 1.41
N TYR A 134 14.55 13.08 1.46
CA TYR A 134 15.18 12.07 2.30
C TYR A 134 16.48 12.56 2.92
N GLN A 135 16.80 12.03 4.10
CA GLN A 135 18.08 12.20 4.78
C GLN A 135 18.74 10.85 4.95
N VAL A 136 20.04 10.77 4.67
CA VAL A 136 20.82 9.55 4.92
C VAL A 136 21.26 9.56 6.37
N VAL A 137 20.75 8.60 7.14
CA VAL A 137 21.09 8.43 8.56
C VAL A 137 22.11 7.31 8.65
N SER A 138 23.21 7.57 9.36
CA SER A 138 24.24 6.56 9.61
C SER A 138 24.08 6.00 11.02
N PHE A 139 24.32 4.71 11.20
CA PHE A 139 24.10 3.97 12.44
C PHE A 139 25.02 2.74 12.50
N ASP A 140 25.05 2.06 13.63
CA ASP A 140 25.80 0.82 13.85
C ASP A 140 24.91 -0.35 14.28
N GLY A 141 25.51 -1.53 14.47
CA GLY A 141 24.80 -2.76 14.85
C GLY A 141 24.09 -2.68 16.20
N SER A 142 24.60 -1.84 17.12
CA SER A 142 24.10 -1.61 18.48
C SER A 142 23.11 -0.46 18.59
N SER A 143 22.96 0.36 17.54
CA SER A 143 22.14 1.56 17.57
C SER A 143 20.67 1.23 17.86
N THR A 144 20.13 1.82 18.91
CA THR A 144 18.70 1.70 19.23
C THR A 144 17.86 2.55 18.29
N VAL A 145 16.57 2.21 18.13
CA VAL A 145 15.62 3.05 17.40
C VAL A 145 15.59 4.48 17.98
N LYS A 146 15.72 4.64 19.30
CA LYS A 146 15.73 5.95 19.95
C LYS A 146 16.93 6.81 19.55
N GLU A 147 18.12 6.22 19.53
CA GLU A 147 19.35 6.91 19.09
C GLU A 147 19.29 7.25 17.61
N PHE A 148 18.85 6.28 16.79
CA PHE A 148 18.63 6.47 15.36
C PHE A 148 17.70 7.64 15.05
N LEU A 149 16.68 7.87 15.88
CA LEU A 149 15.74 8.97 15.71
C LEU A 149 16.31 10.31 16.22
N LYS A 150 17.07 10.31 17.31
CA LYS A 150 17.77 11.52 17.80
C LYS A 150 18.80 12.05 16.80
N THR A 151 19.44 11.18 16.02
CA THR A 151 20.40 11.64 14.98
C THR A 151 19.73 12.47 13.89
N ASN A 152 18.41 12.38 13.73
CA ASN A 152 17.66 13.20 12.78
C ASN A 152 17.32 14.60 13.31
N ASP A 153 17.31 14.79 14.63
CA ASP A 153 17.01 16.07 15.26
C ASP A 153 17.36 16.04 16.76
N GLU A 154 18.20 16.97 17.25
CA GLU A 154 18.74 16.94 18.62
C GLU A 154 17.68 17.08 19.73
N ASN A 155 16.45 17.52 19.39
CA ASN A 155 15.46 17.98 20.36
C ASN A 155 14.11 17.29 20.34
N SER A 156 13.94 16.21 19.60
CA SER A 156 12.57 15.85 19.26
C SER A 156 12.26 14.35 19.29
N VAL A 157 11.11 14.08 19.90
CA VAL A 157 10.68 12.78 20.40
C VAL A 157 9.87 12.13 19.29
N TYR A 158 10.53 11.29 18.49
CA TYR A 158 9.89 10.64 17.36
C TYR A 158 9.83 9.14 17.52
N GLU A 159 8.89 8.53 16.79
CA GLU A 159 8.78 7.09 16.68
C GLU A 159 8.44 6.75 15.21
N THR A 160 9.39 6.16 14.49
CA THR A 160 9.19 5.74 13.10
C THR A 160 8.21 4.58 13.03
N ALA A 161 7.09 4.78 12.33
CA ALA A 161 6.21 3.70 11.94
C ALA A 161 6.50 3.29 10.47
N PRO A 162 6.79 2.01 10.18
CA PRO A 162 6.66 1.51 8.81
C PRO A 162 5.18 1.58 8.42
N ARG A 163 4.87 2.17 7.27
CA ARG A 163 3.50 2.09 6.77
C ARG A 163 3.25 0.67 6.24
N ARG A 164 2.52 -0.11 7.05
CA ARG A 164 2.08 -1.52 6.97
C ARG A 164 3.09 -2.54 7.52
N GLY A 165 2.67 -3.22 8.59
CA GLY A 165 3.48 -4.18 9.37
C GLY A 165 4.01 -3.52 10.64
N SER A 166 3.11 -3.23 11.59
CA SER A 166 3.36 -2.46 12.80
C SER A 166 4.48 -3.09 13.64
N LEU A 167 5.67 -2.51 13.63
CA LEU A 167 6.54 -2.55 14.81
C LEU A 167 6.11 -1.38 15.70
N TYR A 168 5.51 -1.75 16.82
CA TYR A 168 5.38 -0.86 17.97
C TYR A 168 6.79 -0.69 18.56
N SER A 169 7.23 0.49 18.98
CA SER A 169 8.30 0.55 19.99
C SER A 169 7.76 -0.24 21.17
N PRO A 170 8.37 -1.38 21.53
CA PRO A 170 8.15 -1.91 22.86
C PRO A 170 8.62 -0.83 23.85
N MET A 171 8.17 -0.88 25.09
CA MET A 171 8.77 -0.08 26.17
C MET A 171 10.26 -0.43 26.42
N ILE A 172 10.82 -1.35 25.64
CA ILE A 172 12.16 -1.91 25.70
C ILE A 172 12.95 -1.30 24.53
N PRO A 173 14.19 -0.82 24.73
CA PRO A 173 15.05 -0.40 23.64
C PRO A 173 15.21 -1.56 22.65
N VAL A 174 14.89 -1.30 21.37
CA VAL A 174 15.10 -2.26 20.28
C VAL A 174 16.13 -1.68 19.33
N GLU A 175 17.02 -2.53 18.87
CA GLU A 175 18.04 -2.26 17.87
C GLU A 175 17.40 -2.06 16.49
N ILE A 176 17.75 -0.97 15.80
CA ILE A 176 17.21 -0.69 14.47
C ILE A 176 17.52 -1.81 13.47
N CYS A 177 18.66 -2.47 13.63
CA CYS A 177 19.06 -3.58 12.78
C CYS A 177 18.15 -4.81 12.93
N ASP A 178 17.65 -5.09 14.13
CA ASP A 178 16.69 -6.17 14.35
C ASP A 178 15.32 -5.84 13.74
N VAL A 179 14.90 -4.58 13.80
CA VAL A 179 13.70 -4.09 13.11
C VAL A 179 13.81 -4.30 11.59
N ILE A 180 14.95 -3.90 11.00
CA ILE A 180 15.22 -4.03 9.57
C ILE A 180 15.22 -5.52 9.17
N SER A 181 15.87 -6.38 9.96
CA SER A 181 15.91 -7.82 9.70
C SER A 181 14.53 -8.48 9.77
N LYS A 182 13.74 -8.20 10.83
CA LYS A 182 12.36 -8.70 10.96
C LYS A 182 11.50 -8.27 9.77
N TRP A 183 11.61 -7.03 9.31
CA TRP A 183 10.87 -6.58 8.12
C TRP A 183 11.31 -7.24 6.83
N GLU A 184 12.60 -7.46 6.65
CA GLU A 184 13.08 -8.18 5.47
C GLU A 184 12.49 -9.59 5.39
N GLN A 185 12.39 -10.26 6.55
CA GLN A 185 11.77 -11.57 6.67
C GLN A 185 10.26 -11.51 6.34
N THR A 186 9.50 -10.61 6.96
CA THR A 186 8.07 -10.44 6.67
C THR A 186 7.80 -10.07 5.20
N ALA A 187 8.69 -9.27 4.59
CA ALA A 187 8.59 -8.90 3.18
C ALA A 187 8.84 -10.10 2.26
N LYS A 188 9.80 -10.98 2.59
CA LYS A 188 10.05 -12.24 1.85
C LYS A 188 8.85 -13.17 1.94
N GLU A 189 8.24 -13.32 3.11
CA GLU A 189 7.05 -14.14 3.33
C GLU A 189 5.84 -13.60 2.55
N SER A 190 5.62 -12.28 2.57
CA SER A 190 4.50 -11.63 1.86
C SER A 190 4.61 -11.71 0.32
N ARG A 191 5.83 -11.79 -0.23
CA ARG A 191 6.08 -11.94 -1.68
C ARG A 191 5.60 -13.29 -2.24
N SER A 192 5.31 -14.27 -1.39
CA SER A 192 4.73 -15.54 -1.82
C SER A 192 3.26 -15.43 -2.26
N ALA A 193 2.55 -14.33 -1.92
CA ALA A 193 1.10 -14.22 -2.13
C ALA A 193 0.67 -13.43 -3.38
N LYS A 194 1.56 -12.70 -4.08
CA LYS A 194 1.32 -12.05 -5.39
C LYS A 194 2.61 -11.42 -5.91
N LYS A 195 2.87 -11.51 -7.23
CA LYS A 195 3.98 -10.86 -7.95
C LYS A 195 3.92 -9.32 -7.84
N GLU A 196 4.25 -8.74 -6.69
CA GLU A 196 4.64 -7.33 -6.62
C GLU A 196 6.16 -7.24 -6.83
N VAL A 197 6.51 -6.74 -8.02
CA VAL A 197 7.88 -6.47 -8.46
C VAL A 197 8.48 -5.38 -7.58
N ASN A 198 9.59 -5.71 -6.91
CA ASN A 198 10.68 -4.80 -6.59
C ASN A 198 10.33 -3.47 -5.90
N ARG A 199 9.46 -3.48 -4.88
CA ARG A 199 9.41 -2.35 -3.94
C ARG A 199 10.63 -2.40 -3.03
N MET A 200 11.56 -1.48 -3.25
CA MET A 200 12.64 -1.18 -2.31
C MET A 200 12.02 -0.69 -1.01
N MET A 201 12.48 -1.24 0.11
CA MET A 201 11.96 -0.91 1.44
C MET A 201 12.24 0.58 1.74
N ARG A 202 11.22 1.31 2.20
CA ARG A 202 11.29 2.75 2.42
C ARG A 202 11.02 3.07 3.88
N LEU A 203 12.04 3.55 4.61
CA LEU A 203 11.84 4.17 5.92
C LEU A 203 11.20 5.53 5.71
N THR A 204 10.12 5.80 6.44
CA THR A 204 9.45 7.10 6.41
C THR A 204 9.30 7.61 7.83
N TYR A 205 9.74 8.82 8.04
CA TYR A 205 9.54 9.54 9.27
C TYR A 205 8.09 10.00 9.40
N CYS A 206 7.48 9.75 10.56
CA CYS A 206 6.09 10.09 10.83
C CYS A 206 5.94 10.54 12.29
N SER A 207 5.01 11.45 12.55
CA SER A 207 4.60 11.74 13.92
C SER A 207 3.57 10.70 14.36
N ARG A 208 3.85 10.01 15.46
CA ARG A 208 2.93 9.01 16.04
C ARG A 208 2.03 9.63 17.11
N LEU A 209 2.58 10.51 17.92
CA LEU A 209 1.92 11.13 19.06
C LEU A 209 1.98 12.64 18.89
N TYR A 210 0.86 13.30 19.16
CA TYR A 210 0.75 14.75 19.16
C TYR A 210 0.25 15.20 20.52
N TYR A 211 1.00 16.09 21.16
CA TYR A 211 0.66 16.65 22.46
C TYR A 211 0.35 18.13 22.28
N PRO A 212 -0.93 18.54 22.38
CA PRO A 212 -1.34 19.94 22.17
C PRO A 212 -0.62 20.93 23.09
N VAL A 213 -0.24 20.49 24.30
CA VAL A 213 0.49 21.29 25.30
C VAL A 213 1.88 21.69 24.80
N SER A 214 2.46 20.93 23.88
CA SER A 214 3.81 21.15 23.32
C SER A 214 3.78 21.90 21.98
N ALA A 215 2.60 22.28 21.48
CA ALA A 215 2.44 22.96 20.19
C ALA A 215 3.20 24.29 20.12
N ALA A 216 3.36 24.99 21.25
CA ALA A 216 4.08 26.25 21.32
C ALA A 216 5.61 26.11 21.15
N SER A 217 6.15 24.92 21.36
CA SER A 217 7.58 24.60 21.22
C SER A 217 7.91 23.81 19.95
N GLU A 218 6.95 23.66 19.03
CA GLU A 218 7.17 22.90 17.79
C GLU A 218 8.17 23.57 16.87
N THR A 219 9.04 22.78 16.28
CA THR A 219 9.94 23.24 15.24
C THR A 219 9.22 23.35 13.90
N GLU A 220 9.80 24.13 12.97
CA GLU A 220 9.26 24.26 11.61
C GLU A 220 9.16 22.91 10.89
N LYS A 221 10.14 22.02 11.11
CA LYS A 221 10.18 20.68 10.51
C LYS A 221 9.05 19.79 11.03
N GLU A 222 8.72 19.88 12.33
CA GLU A 222 7.63 19.14 12.95
C GLU A 222 6.27 19.58 12.42
N ARG A 223 6.08 20.90 12.37
CA ARG A 223 4.87 21.50 11.82
C ARG A 223 4.68 21.11 10.36
N GLN A 224 5.76 21.13 9.57
CA GLN A 224 5.74 20.70 8.18
C GLN A 224 5.40 19.20 8.07
N LEU A 225 6.04 18.33 8.87
CA LEU A 225 5.75 16.90 8.89
C LEU A 225 4.28 16.62 9.18
N LEU A 226 3.74 17.26 10.22
CA LEU A 226 2.35 17.09 10.65
C LEU A 226 1.38 17.57 9.56
N ALA A 227 1.69 18.69 8.88
CA ALA A 227 0.88 19.19 7.77
C ALA A 227 0.80 18.18 6.62
N TYR A 228 1.94 17.65 6.15
CA TYR A 228 1.93 16.64 5.09
C TYR A 228 1.26 15.33 5.51
N GLN A 229 1.44 14.89 6.76
CA GLN A 229 0.80 13.69 7.28
C GLN A 229 -0.73 13.85 7.35
N THR A 230 -1.21 14.98 7.87
CA THR A 230 -2.63 15.32 7.92
C THR A 230 -3.22 15.39 6.51
N MET A 231 -2.46 15.95 5.56
CA MET A 231 -2.90 16.03 4.17
C MET A 231 -3.08 14.65 3.54
N GLU A 232 -2.18 13.69 3.82
CA GLU A 232 -2.32 12.31 3.34
C GLU A 232 -3.60 11.65 3.88
N ASP A 233 -3.92 11.87 5.15
CA ASP A 233 -5.14 11.36 5.79
C ASP A 233 -6.42 12.02 5.24
N ILE A 234 -6.36 13.32 4.92
CA ILE A 234 -7.44 14.04 4.23
C ILE A 234 -7.68 13.45 2.83
N VAL A 235 -6.61 13.22 2.07
CA VAL A 235 -6.69 12.68 0.69
C VAL A 235 -7.25 11.26 0.67
N ASP A 236 -6.85 10.45 1.65
CA ASP A 236 -7.37 9.09 1.86
C ASP A 236 -8.79 9.07 2.47
N GLY A 237 -9.35 10.24 2.81
CA GLY A 237 -10.73 10.38 3.27
C GLY A 237 -10.94 10.01 4.74
N ARG A 238 -9.86 9.89 5.53
CA ARG A 238 -9.92 9.60 6.98
C ARG A 238 -10.36 10.81 7.78
N PHE A 239 -10.21 12.01 7.23
CA PHE A 239 -10.64 13.26 7.85
C PHE A 239 -11.85 13.87 7.13
N PRO A 240 -12.93 14.23 7.86
CA PRO A 240 -14.11 14.84 7.27
C PRO A 240 -13.91 16.35 7.03
N VAL A 241 -13.28 16.72 5.91
CA VAL A 241 -13.28 18.11 5.39
C VAL A 241 -14.46 18.38 4.43
N ASN A 242 -14.93 19.61 4.28
CA ASN A 242 -15.87 19.95 3.19
C ASN A 242 -15.10 20.16 1.85
N ARG A 243 -15.83 20.40 0.75
CA ARG A 243 -15.20 20.56 -0.59
C ARG A 243 -14.34 21.82 -0.70
N GLU A 244 -14.79 22.91 -0.10
CA GLU A 244 -14.13 24.23 -0.14
C GLU A 244 -12.82 24.20 0.65
N LEU A 245 -12.85 23.74 1.91
CA LEU A 245 -11.67 23.54 2.75
C LEU A 245 -10.70 22.54 2.12
N ALA A 246 -11.19 21.47 1.49
CA ALA A 246 -10.33 20.54 0.76
C ALA A 246 -9.59 21.21 -0.40
N LEU A 247 -10.25 22.15 -1.09
CA LEU A 247 -9.65 22.91 -2.19
C LEU A 247 -8.61 23.90 -1.65
N GLU A 248 -8.93 24.63 -0.58
CA GLU A 248 -8.02 25.58 0.08
C GLU A 248 -6.76 24.87 0.59
N LEU A 249 -6.91 23.78 1.34
CA LEU A 249 -5.77 23.01 1.85
C LEU A 249 -4.93 22.42 0.72
N ALA A 250 -5.56 21.90 -0.34
CA ALA A 250 -4.82 21.41 -1.50
C ALA A 250 -4.06 22.52 -2.22
N ALA A 251 -4.64 23.72 -2.33
CA ALA A 251 -3.99 24.88 -2.94
C ALA A 251 -2.81 25.37 -2.09
N VAL A 252 -2.97 25.45 -0.76
CA VAL A 252 -1.88 25.84 0.16
C VAL A 252 -0.74 24.83 0.11
N MET A 253 -1.03 23.52 0.11
CA MET A 253 0.00 22.49 -0.02
C MET A 253 0.70 22.53 -1.38
N ALA A 254 -0.04 22.83 -2.46
CA ALA A 254 0.55 23.02 -3.78
C ALA A 254 1.50 24.23 -3.82
N GLN A 255 1.08 25.35 -3.24
CA GLN A 255 1.89 26.56 -3.15
C GLN A 255 3.15 26.31 -2.30
N ALA A 256 3.05 25.57 -1.21
CA ALA A 256 4.18 25.23 -0.35
C ALA A 256 5.22 24.32 -1.04
N GLU A 257 4.79 23.39 -1.90
CA GLU A 257 5.69 22.45 -2.58
C GLU A 257 6.22 22.97 -3.93
N TYR A 258 5.41 23.68 -4.71
CA TYR A 258 5.74 24.10 -6.08
C TYR A 258 5.98 25.60 -6.24
N GLY A 259 5.77 26.40 -5.20
CA GLY A 259 5.87 27.86 -5.26
C GLY A 259 4.74 28.51 -6.06
N ASP A 260 4.98 29.75 -6.51
CA ASP A 260 3.97 30.56 -7.20
C ASP A 260 3.46 29.92 -8.49
N TYR A 261 2.17 30.13 -8.76
CA TYR A 261 1.54 29.60 -9.95
C TYR A 261 2.13 30.22 -11.23
N GLN A 262 2.82 29.39 -12.01
CA GLN A 262 3.29 29.77 -13.34
C GLN A 262 2.29 29.28 -14.40
N THR A 263 1.84 30.17 -15.29
CA THR A 263 1.00 29.75 -16.43
C THR A 263 1.82 28.93 -17.40
N GLY A 264 1.36 27.72 -17.74
CA GLY A 264 2.06 26.86 -18.69
C GLY A 264 1.87 27.37 -20.12
N THR A 265 2.96 27.78 -20.77
CA THR A 265 2.97 28.02 -22.21
C THR A 265 3.28 26.69 -22.92
N ASN A 266 2.27 26.08 -23.53
CA ASN A 266 2.53 24.96 -24.43
C ASN A 266 3.24 25.46 -25.69
N LYS A 267 4.07 24.62 -26.34
CA LYS A 267 4.78 24.89 -27.61
C LYS A 267 3.87 25.33 -28.79
N ALA A 268 2.55 25.39 -28.58
CA ALA A 268 1.54 25.82 -29.54
C ALA A 268 0.80 27.12 -29.13
N GLY A 269 1.34 27.90 -28.18
CA GLY A 269 0.79 29.22 -27.82
C GLY A 269 -0.55 29.22 -27.08
N LYS A 270 -1.08 28.05 -26.70
CA LYS A 270 -2.29 27.95 -25.86
C LYS A 270 -1.92 27.98 -24.37
N THR A 271 -2.52 28.90 -23.63
CA THR A 271 -2.45 29.01 -22.17
C THR A 271 -3.18 27.81 -21.55
N GLY A 272 -2.42 26.89 -20.98
CA GLY A 272 -2.95 25.73 -20.27
C GLY A 272 -2.65 25.81 -18.76
N PRO A 273 -3.40 25.08 -17.92
CA PRO A 273 -3.03 24.91 -16.53
C PRO A 273 -1.61 24.34 -16.44
N SER A 274 -0.81 24.87 -15.51
CA SER A 274 0.58 24.46 -15.33
C SER A 274 0.69 22.93 -15.14
N PRO A 275 1.76 22.29 -15.63
CA PRO A 275 1.97 20.86 -15.40
C PRO A 275 1.99 20.54 -13.89
N ASN A 276 2.54 21.44 -13.06
CA ASN A 276 2.59 21.30 -11.61
C ASN A 276 1.19 21.33 -10.97
N LEU A 277 0.24 22.13 -11.50
CA LEU A 277 -1.13 22.18 -10.97
C LEU A 277 -1.85 20.82 -11.12
N ARG A 278 -1.64 20.13 -12.24
CA ARG A 278 -2.21 18.78 -12.45
C ARG A 278 -1.59 17.75 -11.49
N VAL A 279 -0.28 17.82 -11.27
CA VAL A 279 0.42 16.95 -10.32
C VAL A 279 -0.08 17.21 -8.90
N ALA A 280 -0.15 18.48 -8.49
CA ALA A 280 -0.62 18.88 -7.17
C ALA A 280 -2.10 18.49 -6.93
N ALA A 281 -3.00 18.73 -7.89
CA ALA A 281 -4.40 18.30 -7.78
C ALA A 281 -4.52 16.78 -7.65
N ASN A 282 -3.65 16.02 -8.33
CA ASN A 282 -3.65 14.58 -8.19
C ASN A 282 -3.12 14.11 -6.82
N LYS A 283 -2.12 14.78 -6.28
CA LYS A 283 -1.46 14.45 -5.00
C LYS A 283 -2.29 14.86 -3.79
N TYR A 284 -2.86 16.06 -3.83
CA TYR A 284 -3.44 16.75 -2.66
C TYR A 284 -4.96 16.85 -2.68
N TYR A 285 -5.64 16.72 -3.81
CA TYR A 285 -7.11 16.81 -3.80
C TYR A 285 -7.75 15.49 -3.36
N PRO A 286 -8.69 15.48 -2.39
CA PRO A 286 -9.28 14.25 -1.89
C PRO A 286 -9.95 13.40 -2.95
N LYS A 287 -9.67 12.09 -2.92
CA LYS A 287 -10.17 11.13 -3.92
C LYS A 287 -11.69 11.13 -4.02
N ARG A 288 -12.39 11.38 -2.90
CA ARG A 288 -13.86 11.45 -2.84
C ARG A 288 -14.48 12.64 -3.57
N TYR A 289 -13.71 13.72 -3.78
CA TYR A 289 -14.17 14.91 -4.49
C TYR A 289 -13.68 14.98 -5.93
N LYS A 290 -12.71 14.12 -6.30
CA LYS A 290 -12.35 13.97 -7.71
C LYS A 290 -13.59 13.54 -8.49
N PRO A 291 -13.83 14.12 -9.67
CA PRO A 291 -14.93 13.67 -10.52
C PRO A 291 -14.79 12.16 -10.72
N VAL A 292 -15.86 11.43 -10.41
CA VAL A 292 -15.91 9.99 -10.61
C VAL A 292 -15.58 9.74 -12.07
N SER A 293 -14.58 8.92 -12.38
CA SER A 293 -14.29 8.59 -13.78
C SER A 293 -15.50 7.87 -14.37
N ASP A 294 -15.85 8.22 -15.61
CA ASP A 294 -16.95 7.54 -16.33
C ASP A 294 -16.77 6.02 -16.34
N ASP A 295 -15.53 5.53 -16.28
CA ASP A 295 -15.22 4.10 -16.22
C ASP A 295 -15.65 3.43 -14.91
N LEU A 296 -15.63 4.15 -13.78
CA LEU A 296 -16.14 3.62 -12.51
C LEU A 296 -17.68 3.62 -12.49
N LEU A 297 -18.30 4.64 -13.09
CA LEU A 297 -19.75 4.68 -13.26
C LEU A 297 -20.22 3.54 -14.19
N LYS A 298 -19.54 3.32 -15.32
CA LYS A 298 -19.82 2.21 -16.25
C LYS A 298 -19.63 0.82 -15.63
N ARG A 299 -18.85 0.70 -14.55
CA ARG A 299 -18.67 -0.56 -13.81
C ARG A 299 -19.82 -0.87 -12.86
N TRP A 300 -20.69 0.11 -12.58
CA TRP A 300 -21.88 -0.15 -11.77
C TRP A 300 -22.90 -0.95 -12.58
N PRO A 301 -23.43 -2.09 -12.07
CA PRO A 301 -24.32 -2.95 -12.85
C PRO A 301 -25.62 -2.32 -13.34
N PHE A 302 -26.00 -1.16 -12.76
CA PHE A 302 -27.22 -0.42 -13.09
C PHE A 302 -26.92 0.95 -13.72
N PHE A 303 -25.73 1.11 -14.28
CA PHE A 303 -25.38 2.31 -15.02
C PHE A 303 -26.33 2.48 -16.23
N GLY A 304 -26.99 3.63 -16.32
CA GLY A 304 -28.03 3.89 -17.32
C GLY A 304 -29.44 3.38 -16.95
N ALA A 305 -29.59 2.66 -15.83
CA ALA A 305 -30.91 2.26 -15.35
C ALA A 305 -31.64 3.44 -14.69
N LYS A 306 -32.97 3.49 -14.86
CA LYS A 306 -33.81 4.45 -14.13
C LYS A 306 -34.29 3.82 -12.83
N LEU A 307 -34.10 4.54 -11.72
CA LEU A 307 -34.43 4.05 -10.38
C LEU A 307 -35.76 4.63 -9.88
N PHE A 308 -36.61 3.77 -9.36
CA PHE A 308 -37.86 4.15 -8.72
C PHE A 308 -37.94 3.59 -7.31
N SER A 309 -38.23 4.45 -6.33
CA SER A 309 -38.52 3.99 -4.97
C SER A 309 -39.98 3.56 -4.85
N ALA A 310 -40.20 2.38 -4.28
CA ALA A 310 -41.51 1.78 -4.05
C ALA A 310 -41.55 1.05 -2.71
N LYS A 311 -42.74 0.66 -2.25
CA LYS A 311 -42.90 -0.24 -1.10
C LYS A 311 -43.64 -1.51 -1.52
N TYR A 312 -43.20 -2.67 -1.07
CA TYR A 312 -43.96 -3.89 -1.28
C TYR A 312 -45.30 -3.82 -0.54
N LYS A 313 -46.37 -4.23 -1.22
CA LYS A 313 -47.69 -4.43 -0.61
C LYS A 313 -47.73 -5.85 -0.01
N SER A 314 -46.92 -6.06 1.02
CA SER A 314 -46.86 -7.28 1.85
C SER A 314 -47.20 -6.94 3.30
N GLU A 315 -47.28 -7.92 4.19
CA GLU A 315 -47.52 -7.73 5.63
C GLU A 315 -46.46 -6.81 6.26
N GLU A 316 -45.21 -6.89 5.79
CA GLU A 316 -44.14 -5.96 6.11
C GLU A 316 -43.98 -4.96 4.94
N LEU A 317 -44.35 -3.70 5.14
CA LEU A 317 -44.24 -2.60 4.17
C LEU A 317 -42.77 -2.21 3.88
N THR A 318 -42.02 -3.12 3.30
CA THR A 318 -40.60 -2.97 3.01
C THR A 318 -40.40 -2.03 1.82
N THR A 319 -39.51 -1.05 1.99
CA THR A 319 -39.16 -0.13 0.91
C THR A 319 -38.09 -0.77 0.02
N VAL A 320 -38.22 -0.60 -1.28
CA VAL A 320 -37.38 -1.21 -2.31
C VAL A 320 -37.08 -0.22 -3.43
N TRP A 321 -35.93 -0.38 -4.08
CA TRP A 321 -35.57 0.33 -5.31
C TRP A 321 -35.81 -0.57 -6.52
N LEU A 322 -36.48 -0.05 -7.54
CA LEU A 322 -36.65 -0.70 -8.84
C LEU A 322 -35.71 -0.04 -9.85
N ALA A 323 -34.72 -0.80 -10.32
CA ALA A 323 -33.85 -0.41 -11.43
C ALA A 323 -34.42 -0.97 -12.75
N VAL A 324 -34.88 -0.10 -13.63
CA VAL A 324 -35.43 -0.48 -14.95
C VAL A 324 -34.41 -0.18 -16.03
N GLN A 325 -34.04 -1.21 -16.78
CA GLN A 325 -33.08 -1.15 -17.89
C GLN A 325 -33.54 -2.05 -19.05
N ASP A 326 -32.80 -2.00 -20.16
CA ASP A 326 -33.05 -2.77 -21.39
C ASP A 326 -33.12 -4.29 -21.15
N THR A 327 -32.28 -4.83 -20.26
CA THR A 327 -32.26 -6.27 -19.98
C THR A 327 -33.41 -6.74 -19.07
N GLY A 328 -34.04 -5.84 -18.30
CA GLY A 328 -34.91 -6.26 -17.21
C GLY A 328 -35.19 -5.21 -16.13
N ILE A 329 -36.01 -5.62 -15.18
CA ILE A 329 -36.30 -4.89 -13.94
C ILE A 329 -35.57 -5.59 -12.80
N SER A 330 -34.74 -4.87 -12.06
CA SER A 330 -34.04 -5.39 -10.88
C SER A 330 -34.54 -4.72 -9.60
N PHE A 331 -34.85 -5.53 -8.60
CA PHE A 331 -35.24 -5.09 -7.27
C PHE A 331 -33.99 -5.01 -6.39
N LEU A 332 -33.79 -3.87 -5.76
CA LEU A 332 -32.62 -3.55 -4.95
C LEU A 332 -33.05 -3.21 -3.53
N ASP A 333 -32.32 -3.74 -2.54
CA ASP A 333 -32.51 -3.38 -1.15
C ASP A 333 -32.32 -1.87 -0.93
N TYR A 334 -33.20 -1.26 -0.13
CA TYR A 334 -33.25 0.20 0.01
C TYR A 334 -31.99 0.79 0.65
N LYS A 335 -31.34 0.06 1.57
CA LYS A 335 -30.16 0.55 2.32
C LYS A 335 -28.85 0.17 1.66
N THR A 336 -28.77 -1.05 1.13
CA THR A 336 -27.50 -1.62 0.65
C THR A 336 -27.34 -1.58 -0.87
N LEU A 337 -28.41 -1.26 -1.63
CA LEU A 337 -28.44 -1.32 -3.10
C LEU A 337 -28.02 -2.68 -3.67
N ARG A 338 -28.06 -3.73 -2.86
CA ARG A 338 -27.79 -5.10 -3.30
C ARG A 338 -29.00 -5.63 -4.06
N VAL A 339 -28.73 -6.42 -5.09
CA VAL A 339 -29.76 -7.06 -5.91
C VAL A 339 -30.49 -8.10 -5.07
N SER A 340 -31.76 -7.85 -4.79
CA SER A 340 -32.67 -8.81 -4.17
C SER A 340 -33.24 -9.75 -5.22
N ARG A 341 -33.67 -9.22 -6.37
CA ARG A 341 -34.27 -10.01 -7.44
C ARG A 341 -34.05 -9.39 -8.81
N ARG A 342 -33.86 -10.22 -9.84
CA ARG A 342 -33.85 -9.79 -11.25
C ARG A 342 -35.03 -10.39 -12.00
N VAL A 343 -35.73 -9.55 -12.74
CA VAL A 343 -36.90 -9.90 -13.55
C VAL A 343 -36.59 -9.52 -15.00
N PRO A 344 -36.21 -10.49 -15.84
CA PRO A 344 -36.03 -10.25 -17.28
C PRO A 344 -37.36 -9.82 -17.93
N LEU A 345 -37.32 -8.88 -18.87
CA LEU A 345 -38.54 -8.35 -19.52
C LEU A 345 -39.37 -9.43 -20.24
N ASN A 346 -38.73 -10.49 -20.74
CA ASN A 346 -39.43 -11.62 -21.40
C ASN A 346 -40.29 -12.48 -20.45
N THR A 347 -40.10 -12.34 -19.14
CA THR A 347 -40.91 -13.03 -18.11
C THR A 347 -42.13 -12.21 -17.69
N VAL A 348 -42.17 -10.93 -18.05
CA VAL A 348 -43.27 -10.02 -17.70
C VAL A 348 -44.46 -10.32 -18.62
N VAL A 349 -45.58 -10.72 -18.03
CA VAL A 349 -46.82 -11.02 -18.76
C VAL A 349 -47.65 -9.75 -18.90
N THR A 350 -47.87 -9.04 -17.79
CA THR A 350 -48.56 -7.75 -17.76
C THR A 350 -47.96 -6.85 -16.69
N PHE A 351 -48.07 -5.54 -16.89
CA PHE A 351 -47.64 -4.52 -15.94
C PHE A 351 -48.56 -3.31 -16.07
N GLY A 352 -48.86 -2.64 -14.97
CA GLY A 352 -49.80 -1.52 -15.00
C GLY A 352 -50.14 -0.97 -13.62
N GLY A 353 -50.92 0.11 -13.58
CA GLY A 353 -51.48 0.65 -12.35
C GLY A 353 -52.76 -0.09 -11.98
N ILE A 354 -52.92 -0.43 -10.70
CA ILE A 354 -54.18 -0.85 -10.09
C ILE A 354 -54.49 0.15 -8.98
N LYS A 355 -55.55 0.94 -9.16
CA LYS A 355 -55.93 2.05 -8.27
C LYS A 355 -54.77 3.05 -8.09
N ASP A 356 -54.10 2.99 -6.94
CA ASP A 356 -52.95 3.85 -6.58
C ASP A 356 -51.63 3.06 -6.48
N ASP A 357 -51.62 1.78 -6.86
CA ASP A 357 -50.45 0.90 -6.78
C ASP A 357 -50.00 0.45 -8.16
N PHE A 358 -48.73 0.08 -8.29
CA PHE A 358 -48.15 -0.56 -9.47
C PHE A 358 -48.19 -2.08 -9.33
N MET A 359 -48.71 -2.79 -10.32
CA MET A 359 -48.74 -4.24 -10.38
C MET A 359 -47.86 -4.74 -11.52
N LEU A 360 -47.05 -5.76 -11.22
CA LEU A 360 -46.21 -6.49 -12.15
C LEU A 360 -46.56 -7.99 -12.08
N VAL A 361 -46.95 -8.58 -13.21
CA VAL A 361 -47.33 -9.99 -13.31
C VAL A 361 -46.26 -10.75 -14.10
N LEU A 362 -45.70 -11.78 -13.49
CA LEU A 362 -44.59 -12.57 -14.02
C LEU A 362 -45.04 -13.99 -14.37
N ARG A 363 -44.43 -14.56 -15.40
CA ARG A 363 -44.57 -15.97 -15.76
C ARG A 363 -43.66 -16.81 -14.87
N GLN A 364 -44.22 -17.76 -14.12
CA GLN A 364 -43.42 -18.73 -13.36
C GLN A 364 -42.92 -19.84 -14.29
N GLN A 365 -41.62 -20.17 -14.24
CA GLN A 365 -41.08 -21.33 -14.97
C GLN A 365 -41.27 -22.60 -14.11
N GLY A 366 -42.27 -23.41 -14.45
CA GLY A 366 -42.53 -24.70 -13.79
C GLY A 366 -43.77 -25.40 -14.33
N GLU A 367 -43.54 -26.57 -14.91
CA GLU A 367 -44.44 -27.67 -15.32
C GLU A 367 -45.25 -27.61 -16.64
N LYS A 368 -45.15 -28.75 -17.34
CA LYS A 368 -45.86 -29.15 -18.54
C LYS A 368 -47.29 -29.55 -18.16
N ASP A 369 -48.23 -28.61 -18.23
CA ASP A 369 -49.60 -28.82 -18.74
C ASP A 369 -50.42 -27.57 -18.44
N GLY A 370 -51.04 -26.97 -19.46
CA GLY A 370 -52.29 -26.21 -19.41
C GLY A 370 -52.47 -24.97 -18.51
N ASP A 371 -51.77 -24.81 -17.38
CA ASP A 371 -52.07 -23.79 -16.37
C ASP A 371 -50.81 -22.99 -15.98
N CYS A 372 -50.59 -21.88 -16.68
CA CYS A 372 -49.51 -20.94 -16.37
C CYS A 372 -49.79 -20.22 -15.05
N LYS A 373 -49.24 -20.71 -13.93
CA LYS A 373 -49.24 -19.95 -12.67
C LYS A 373 -48.48 -18.64 -12.85
N SER A 374 -49.20 -17.53 -12.66
CA SER A 374 -48.64 -16.18 -12.74
C SER A 374 -48.33 -15.65 -11.34
N GLU A 375 -47.10 -15.18 -11.13
CA GLU A 375 -46.72 -14.50 -9.90
C GLU A 375 -47.07 -13.01 -9.98
N LYS A 376 -47.68 -12.45 -8.93
CA LYS A 376 -48.08 -11.03 -8.89
C LYS A 376 -47.26 -10.29 -7.84
N ILE A 377 -46.60 -9.21 -8.26
CA ILE A 377 -45.89 -8.29 -7.38
C ILE A 377 -46.67 -6.96 -7.38
N ILE A 378 -47.07 -6.50 -6.20
CA ILE A 378 -47.78 -5.23 -6.03
C ILE A 378 -46.90 -4.27 -5.22
N LEU A 379 -46.76 -3.06 -5.74
CA LEU A 379 -45.87 -2.03 -5.23
C LEU A 379 -46.62 -0.73 -5.03
N ILE A 380 -46.52 -0.17 -3.84
CA ILE A 380 -47.11 1.13 -3.50
C ILE A 380 -46.19 2.22 -4.01
N MET A 381 -46.72 3.08 -4.88
CA MET A 381 -46.01 4.17 -5.54
C MET A 381 -46.96 5.36 -5.77
N THR A 382 -46.43 6.53 -6.09
CA THR A 382 -47.29 7.66 -6.48
C THR A 382 -47.72 7.54 -7.94
N LYS A 383 -48.95 7.95 -8.28
CA LYS A 383 -49.47 7.96 -9.67
C LYS A 383 -48.49 8.48 -10.74
N PRO A 384 -47.78 9.61 -10.56
CA PRO A 384 -46.80 10.05 -11.56
C PRO A 384 -45.67 9.04 -11.77
N LYS A 385 -45.15 8.42 -10.69
CA LYS A 385 -44.12 7.37 -10.80
C LYS A 385 -44.64 6.12 -11.52
N ILE A 386 -45.92 5.77 -11.30
CA ILE A 386 -46.58 4.64 -11.96
C ILE A 386 -46.65 4.86 -13.46
N LEU A 387 -47.09 6.04 -13.91
CA LEU A 387 -47.14 6.36 -15.34
C LEU A 387 -45.76 6.35 -15.98
N GLU A 388 -44.76 6.88 -15.28
CA GLU A 388 -43.38 6.94 -15.75
C GLU A 388 -42.74 5.55 -15.89
N ILE A 389 -42.92 4.66 -14.89
CA ILE A 389 -42.37 3.30 -14.95
C ILE A 389 -43.08 2.46 -16.03
N ILE A 390 -44.39 2.61 -16.20
CA ILE A 390 -45.15 1.94 -17.27
C ILE A 390 -44.64 2.40 -18.64
N GLY A 391 -44.51 3.71 -18.85
CA GLY A 391 -43.99 4.27 -20.10
C GLY A 391 -42.58 3.80 -20.40
N LEU A 392 -41.73 3.69 -19.38
CA LEU A 392 -40.36 3.21 -19.52
C LEU A 392 -40.28 1.71 -19.87
N ILE A 393 -41.00 0.85 -19.14
CA ILE A 393 -41.05 -0.59 -19.42
C ILE A 393 -41.62 -0.83 -20.82
N ALA A 394 -42.69 -0.13 -21.18
CA ALA A 394 -43.25 -0.20 -22.52
C ALA A 394 -42.22 0.23 -23.58
N SER A 395 -41.49 1.32 -23.35
CA SER A 395 -40.44 1.76 -24.27
C SER A 395 -39.36 0.69 -24.47
N TYR A 396 -38.87 0.07 -23.39
CA TYR A 396 -37.87 -0.99 -23.49
C TYR A 396 -38.40 -2.28 -24.14
N MET A 397 -39.68 -2.62 -23.97
CA MET A 397 -40.29 -3.78 -24.64
C MET A 397 -40.57 -3.57 -26.13
N HIS A 398 -40.76 -2.31 -26.57
CA HIS A 398 -41.08 -1.98 -27.96
C HIS A 398 -39.86 -1.52 -28.77
N GLN A 399 -38.78 -1.06 -28.13
CA GLN A 399 -37.56 -0.68 -28.81
C GLN A 399 -36.69 -1.91 -29.07
N GLU A 400 -36.48 -2.26 -30.35
CA GLU A 400 -35.33 -3.06 -30.71
C GLU A 400 -34.06 -2.25 -30.43
N PRO A 401 -33.00 -2.85 -29.85
CA PRO A 401 -31.74 -2.15 -29.65
C PRO A 401 -31.26 -1.66 -31.01
N VAL A 402 -31.10 -0.33 -31.15
CA VAL A 402 -30.57 0.28 -32.36
C VAL A 402 -29.10 -0.08 -32.47
N ASP A 403 -28.82 -1.21 -33.10
CA ASP A 403 -27.47 -1.62 -33.45
C ASP A 403 -26.98 -0.72 -34.59
N ARG A 404 -26.32 0.40 -34.21
CA ARG A 404 -25.72 1.35 -35.15
C ARG A 404 -24.65 0.72 -36.04
N SER A 405 -24.21 -0.52 -35.76
CA SER A 405 -23.31 -1.28 -36.63
C SER A 405 -24.01 -1.94 -37.83
N ARG A 406 -25.33 -2.12 -37.80
CA ARG A 406 -26.14 -2.73 -38.89
C ARG A 406 -26.86 -1.73 -39.80
N GLN A 407 -26.89 -0.45 -39.43
CA GLN A 407 -27.58 0.61 -40.19
C GLN A 407 -26.94 0.93 -41.56
N THR A 408 -25.77 0.38 -41.88
CA THR A 408 -25.17 0.47 -43.22
C THR A 408 -25.71 -0.57 -44.23
N ARG A 409 -26.61 -1.49 -43.83
CA ARG A 409 -27.05 -2.58 -44.73
C ARG A 409 -28.55 -2.84 -44.88
N ALA A 410 -29.44 -2.18 -44.13
CA ALA A 410 -30.87 -2.50 -44.17
C ALA A 410 -31.76 -1.30 -44.49
N VAL A 411 -31.55 -0.68 -45.65
CA VAL A 411 -32.62 0.03 -46.36
C VAL A 411 -33.18 -0.95 -47.40
N LYS A 412 -34.14 -1.78 -46.99
CA LYS A 412 -35.15 -2.44 -47.85
C LYS A 412 -35.79 -3.58 -47.06
N GLN A 413 -37.04 -3.35 -46.67
CA GLN A 413 -38.19 -4.26 -46.66
C GLN A 413 -39.01 -4.04 -45.39
N GLY A 414 -40.28 -3.73 -45.63
CA GLY A 414 -41.24 -3.38 -44.61
C GLY A 414 -42.13 -4.54 -44.17
N ALA A 415 -43.02 -4.14 -43.26
CA ALA A 415 -44.32 -4.69 -42.93
C ALA A 415 -44.44 -5.76 -41.81
N THR A 416 -45.39 -5.43 -40.91
CA THR A 416 -46.23 -6.27 -40.03
C THR A 416 -45.58 -6.83 -38.75
N ARG A 417 -46.23 -6.92 -37.57
CA ARG A 417 -47.66 -6.97 -37.19
C ARG A 417 -47.80 -6.61 -35.68
N CYS A 418 -48.87 -5.92 -35.27
CA CYS A 418 -49.15 -5.55 -33.87
C CYS A 418 -49.84 -6.66 -33.06
N PRO A 419 -49.55 -6.79 -31.74
CA PRO A 419 -50.48 -7.30 -30.74
C PRO A 419 -51.11 -6.16 -29.90
N LYS A 420 -52.29 -6.44 -29.35
CA LYS A 420 -53.29 -5.47 -28.85
C LYS A 420 -52.96 -4.86 -27.48
N TYR A 421 -53.18 -3.55 -27.36
CA TYR A 421 -53.27 -2.82 -26.08
C TYR A 421 -54.59 -3.16 -25.37
N CYS A 422 -54.52 -3.59 -24.10
CA CYS A 422 -55.67 -3.61 -23.20
C CYS A 422 -55.66 -2.32 -22.36
N HIS A 423 -56.49 -1.35 -22.74
CA HIS A 423 -56.87 -0.25 -21.87
C HIS A 423 -57.81 -0.79 -20.78
N LEU A 424 -57.31 -1.02 -19.57
CA LEU A 424 -58.16 -1.04 -18.39
C LEU A 424 -58.34 0.40 -17.94
N LYS A 425 -59.58 0.89 -18.07
CA LYS A 425 -60.02 2.22 -17.63
C LYS A 425 -59.79 2.37 -16.12
N LEU A 426 -59.41 3.60 -15.78
CA LEU A 426 -59.25 4.17 -14.43
C LEU A 426 -60.37 3.80 -13.46
#